data_AF-A0A3E5EZR1-F1
#
_entry.id   AF-A0A3E5EZR1-F1
#
_cell.length_a   1.000
_cell.length_b   1.000
_cell.length_c   1.000
_cell.angle_alpha   90.00
_cell.angle_beta   90.00
_cell.angle_gamma   90.00
#
_symmetry.space_group_name_H-M   'P 1'
#
loop_
_entity.id
_entity.type
_entity.pdbx_description
1 polymer ?
#
loop_
_entity_poly.entity_id
_entity_poly.type
_entity_poly.pdbx_seq_one_letter_code
_entity_poly.pdbx_strand_id
1 'polypeptide(L)'
;MKFTSLLVCIMTTFSVYAQSEKEKSLMIIQEQGSFAIGGSVTADKNGNLFHGDHGYVFYQKPVNPRQYPLVLLHGIHQFSKTWESTPDGREGFQNIFLKRNFSIYNMTHPRRGNAGRSQIGIDMQPIYDEQTWYTKWRIGVYPDYFENVQFPRDKESLNQFMRQMTPNTGPTDFELNTNVIAELFDKLGGAIMMAHSQGVMHTWKTIPKTKNIKAVIALEGGGYFSFPTNEPRPVTEASEGLEYIMVSPDIFKTFTQIPMLLIYGDNIPTEHSDIPELDVWRIRLDLAYQWADAVNKQGGDVTVIHLPKIGIFGNTHFPMSDLNNIDIANVISQWLHKKNLD
;
A
#
# COMPACT_ATOMS: atom_id res chain seq x y z
N MET A 1 79.65 -18.27 32.44
CA MET A 1 78.73 -17.90 31.34
C MET A 1 77.30 -17.97 31.85
N LYS A 2 76.67 -16.81 32.10
CA LYS A 2 75.25 -16.72 32.44
C LYS A 2 74.48 -16.50 31.14
N PHE A 3 73.61 -17.42 30.77
CA PHE A 3 72.65 -17.25 29.68
C PHE A 3 71.38 -16.61 30.24
N THR A 4 71.02 -15.44 29.72
CA THR A 4 69.79 -14.72 30.03
C THR A 4 68.76 -15.10 28.96
N SER A 5 67.71 -15.84 29.32
CA SER A 5 66.57 -16.12 28.43
C SER A 5 65.66 -14.90 28.35
N LEU A 6 65.48 -14.36 27.15
CA LEU A 6 64.53 -13.29 26.84
C LEU A 6 63.19 -13.94 26.46
N LEU A 7 62.17 -13.75 27.30
CA LEU A 7 60.80 -14.20 27.03
C LEU A 7 60.10 -13.16 26.14
N VAL A 8 59.82 -13.50 24.88
CA VAL A 8 59.07 -12.66 23.95
C VAL A 8 57.58 -12.96 24.13
N CYS A 9 56.84 -12.03 24.74
CA CYS A 9 55.38 -12.05 24.79
C CYS A 9 54.82 -11.62 23.42
N ILE A 10 54.30 -12.57 22.66
CA ILE A 10 53.50 -12.30 21.46
C ILE A 10 52.10 -11.87 21.94
N MET A 11 51.80 -10.56 21.88
CA MET A 11 50.43 -10.07 22.02
C MET A 11 49.67 -10.33 20.72
N THR A 12 48.81 -11.33 20.72
CA THR A 12 47.80 -11.52 19.67
C THR A 12 46.64 -10.55 19.92
N THR A 13 46.52 -9.51 19.09
CA THR A 13 45.36 -8.63 19.06
C THR A 13 44.17 -9.40 18.46
N PHE A 14 43.28 -9.89 19.32
CA PHE A 14 41.95 -10.32 18.88
C PHE A 14 41.13 -9.07 18.55
N SER A 15 41.00 -8.77 17.26
CA SER A 15 39.97 -7.84 16.77
C SER A 15 38.61 -8.48 16.99
N VAL A 16 37.97 -8.14 18.10
CA VAL A 16 36.56 -8.44 18.32
C VAL A 16 35.78 -7.62 17.30
N TYR A 17 35.25 -8.30 16.27
CA TYR A 17 34.19 -7.73 15.45
C TYR A 17 32.99 -7.53 16.38
N ALA A 18 32.84 -6.30 16.89
CA ALA A 18 31.60 -5.86 17.50
C ALA A 18 30.53 -5.89 16.40
N GLN A 19 29.77 -6.98 16.37
CA GLN A 19 28.52 -7.05 15.63
C GLN A 19 27.67 -5.90 16.15
N SER A 20 27.34 -4.92 15.31
CA SER A 20 26.35 -3.91 15.70
C SER A 20 25.01 -4.64 15.81
N GLU A 21 24.67 -5.10 17.00
CA GLU A 21 23.28 -5.37 17.33
C GLU A 21 22.55 -4.04 17.11
N LYS A 22 21.83 -3.91 15.99
CA LYS A 22 20.81 -2.87 15.86
C LYS A 22 19.93 -3.03 17.10
N GLU A 23 19.98 -2.04 18.00
CA GLU A 23 19.12 -2.01 19.19
C GLU A 23 17.71 -2.39 18.75
N LYS A 24 17.23 -3.54 19.23
CA LYS A 24 15.84 -3.94 19.02
C LYS A 24 14.99 -2.95 19.81
N SER A 25 14.57 -1.87 19.15
CA SER A 25 13.70 -0.87 19.76
C SER A 25 12.38 -1.54 20.17
N LEU A 26 12.07 -1.45 21.45
CA LEU A 26 10.81 -1.97 21.99
C LEU A 26 9.64 -1.21 21.37
N MET A 27 8.58 -1.94 21.05
CA MET A 27 7.31 -1.37 20.60
C MET A 27 6.33 -1.42 21.76
N ILE A 28 6.04 -0.27 22.36
CA ILE A 28 5.11 -0.17 23.49
C ILE A 28 3.73 0.20 22.95
N ILE A 29 2.79 -0.73 23.10
CA ILE A 29 1.42 -0.62 22.58
C ILE A 29 0.50 -0.31 23.75
N GLN A 30 -0.23 0.80 23.68
CA GLN A 30 -1.22 1.17 24.67
C GLN A 30 -2.51 0.37 24.52
N GLU A 31 -2.92 0.13 23.27
CA GLU A 31 -4.16 -0.56 22.96
C GLU A 31 -4.02 -1.29 21.62
N GLN A 32 -4.54 -2.51 21.53
CA GLN A 32 -4.69 -3.20 20.26
C GLN A 32 -5.91 -4.10 20.29
N GLY A 33 -6.45 -4.38 19.11
CA GLY A 33 -7.60 -5.25 18.97
C GLY A 33 -8.03 -5.37 17.52
N SER A 34 -9.23 -5.92 17.32
CA SER A 34 -9.84 -6.00 16.01
C SER A 34 -11.35 -5.87 16.08
N PHE A 35 -11.96 -5.41 14.99
CA PHE A 35 -13.41 -5.34 14.84
C PHE A 35 -13.82 -5.49 13.37
N ALA A 36 -15.08 -5.89 13.17
CA ALA A 36 -15.74 -5.78 11.87
C ALA A 36 -16.37 -4.39 11.70
N ILE A 37 -16.45 -3.90 10.47
CA ILE A 37 -17.03 -2.59 10.14
C ILE A 37 -17.93 -2.69 8.91
N GLY A 38 -19.05 -1.98 8.90
CA GLY A 38 -20.06 -2.03 7.86
C GLY A 38 -20.63 -3.43 7.59
N GLY A 39 -20.95 -3.68 6.33
CA GLY A 39 -21.64 -4.89 5.88
C GLY A 39 -23.15 -4.80 6.00
N SER A 40 -23.82 -5.94 5.88
CA SER A 40 -25.27 -6.03 5.87
C SER A 40 -25.78 -7.24 6.65
N VAL A 41 -27.04 -7.15 7.09
CA VAL A 41 -27.77 -8.26 7.70
C VAL A 41 -28.93 -8.61 6.80
N THR A 42 -28.96 -9.84 6.31
CA THR A 42 -30.05 -10.41 5.50
C THR A 42 -30.78 -11.47 6.31
N ALA A 43 -32.00 -11.82 5.90
CA ALA A 43 -32.77 -12.89 6.52
C ALA A 43 -33.21 -13.91 5.46
N ASP A 44 -33.20 -15.20 5.81
CA ASP A 44 -33.79 -16.23 4.96
C ASP A 44 -35.33 -16.22 5.04
N LYS A 45 -35.98 -17.09 4.26
CA LYS A 45 -37.45 -17.24 4.24
C LYS A 45 -38.06 -17.64 5.60
N ASN A 46 -37.25 -18.12 6.54
CA ASN A 46 -37.67 -18.52 7.89
C ASN A 46 -37.33 -17.44 8.94
N GLY A 47 -36.73 -16.31 8.54
CA GLY A 47 -36.32 -15.24 9.44
C GLY A 47 -34.95 -15.42 10.09
N ASN A 48 -34.14 -16.42 9.70
CA ASN A 48 -32.80 -16.59 10.23
C ASN A 48 -31.86 -15.54 9.66
N LEU A 49 -31.10 -14.87 10.53
CA LEU A 49 -30.23 -13.77 10.13
C LEU A 49 -28.86 -14.24 9.62
N PHE A 50 -28.34 -13.52 8.62
CA PHE A 50 -26.99 -13.65 8.12
C PHE A 50 -26.30 -12.29 8.04
N HIS A 51 -25.23 -12.13 8.83
CA HIS A 51 -24.36 -10.96 8.80
C HIS A 51 -23.21 -11.22 7.82
N GLY A 52 -23.00 -10.37 6.83
CA GLY A 52 -21.95 -10.54 5.82
C GLY A 52 -21.50 -9.22 5.21
N ASP A 53 -20.54 -9.29 4.28
CA ASP A 53 -20.03 -8.15 3.52
C ASP A 53 -19.38 -7.03 4.36
N HIS A 54 -18.97 -7.33 5.59
CA HIS A 54 -18.23 -6.41 6.45
C HIS A 54 -16.76 -6.34 6.04
N GLY A 55 -16.09 -5.24 6.36
CA GLY A 55 -14.63 -5.16 6.41
C GLY A 55 -14.11 -5.71 7.74
N TYR A 56 -12.86 -6.16 7.78
CA TYR A 56 -12.15 -6.55 9.00
C TYR A 56 -11.03 -5.54 9.27
N VAL A 57 -10.90 -5.08 10.51
CA VAL A 57 -9.87 -4.12 10.91
C VAL A 57 -9.11 -4.65 12.10
N PHE A 58 -7.80 -4.78 11.98
CA PHE A 58 -6.90 -4.91 13.12
C PHE A 58 -6.27 -3.54 13.40
N TYR A 59 -6.20 -3.14 14.67
CA TYR A 59 -5.63 -1.85 15.05
C TYR A 59 -4.63 -1.95 16.20
N GLN A 60 -3.68 -1.01 16.19
CA GLN A 60 -2.70 -0.81 17.26
C GLN A 60 -2.54 0.68 17.51
N LYS A 61 -2.56 1.09 18.78
CA LYS A 61 -2.32 2.46 19.23
C LYS A 61 -1.05 2.50 20.08
N PRO A 62 -0.03 3.30 19.70
CA PRO A 62 1.14 3.51 20.54
C PRO A 62 0.79 4.39 21.74
N VAL A 63 1.68 4.46 22.74
CA VAL A 63 1.48 5.23 23.97
C VAL A 63 1.36 6.75 23.78
N ASN A 64 1.98 7.28 22.73
CA ASN A 64 1.95 8.71 22.40
C ASN A 64 1.50 8.87 20.94
N PRO A 65 0.22 8.56 20.63
CA PRO A 65 -0.23 8.53 19.25
C PRO A 65 -0.27 9.94 18.67
N ARG A 66 0.16 10.07 17.42
CA ARG A 66 -0.09 11.25 16.59
C ARG A 66 -1.59 11.46 16.41
N GLN A 67 -1.98 12.69 16.08
CA GLN A 67 -3.39 13.10 16.02
C GLN A 67 -4.22 12.24 15.06
N TYR A 68 -3.69 11.97 13.87
CA TYR A 68 -4.41 11.21 12.85
C TYR A 68 -3.86 9.78 12.72
N PRO A 69 -4.69 8.74 12.84
CA PRO A 69 -4.29 7.38 12.54
C PRO A 69 -4.05 7.17 11.04
N LEU A 70 -3.30 6.13 10.70
CA LEU A 70 -3.16 5.61 9.34
C LEU A 70 -4.11 4.43 9.13
N VAL A 71 -4.97 4.53 8.12
CA VAL A 71 -5.79 3.42 7.62
C VAL A 71 -5.12 2.83 6.39
N LEU A 72 -4.73 1.56 6.47
CA LEU A 72 -3.97 0.87 5.43
C LEU A 72 -4.91 0.03 4.55
N LEU A 73 -4.91 0.28 3.23
CA LEU A 73 -5.80 -0.35 2.26
C LEU A 73 -5.01 -1.13 1.20
N HIS A 74 -5.07 -2.46 1.26
CA HIS A 74 -4.39 -3.34 0.31
C HIS A 74 -5.02 -3.32 -1.10
N GLY A 75 -4.30 -3.89 -2.06
CA GLY A 75 -4.73 -4.05 -3.46
C GLY A 75 -5.49 -5.34 -3.79
N ILE A 76 -5.61 -5.62 -5.09
CA ILE A 76 -6.26 -6.84 -5.61
C ILE A 76 -5.46 -8.08 -5.23
N HIS A 77 -6.16 -9.19 -4.95
CA HIS A 77 -5.59 -10.48 -4.50
C HIS A 77 -4.73 -10.44 -3.24
N GLN A 78 -4.61 -9.29 -2.57
CA GLN A 78 -3.88 -9.13 -1.32
C GLN A 78 -4.85 -8.97 -0.13
N PHE A 79 -4.31 -8.85 1.07
CA PHE A 79 -5.05 -8.55 2.30
C PHE A 79 -4.13 -7.78 3.27
N SER A 80 -4.44 -7.76 4.57
CA SER A 80 -3.65 -7.05 5.59
C SER A 80 -2.13 -7.32 5.53
N LYS A 81 -1.74 -8.53 5.10
CA LYS A 81 -0.35 -8.98 4.94
C LYS A 81 0.51 -8.09 4.02
N THR A 82 -0.08 -7.28 3.14
CA THR A 82 0.65 -6.25 2.37
C THR A 82 1.46 -5.31 3.25
N TRP A 83 0.99 -5.03 4.46
CA TRP A 83 1.56 -4.02 5.35
C TRP A 83 2.30 -4.59 6.56
N GLU A 84 2.15 -5.89 6.81
CA GLU A 84 2.76 -6.62 7.92
C GLU A 84 4.24 -6.95 7.60
N SER A 85 4.83 -7.98 8.20
CA SER A 85 6.21 -8.39 7.90
C SER A 85 6.44 -8.58 6.39
N THR A 86 7.62 -8.20 5.90
CA THR A 86 7.99 -8.38 4.48
C THR A 86 8.17 -9.88 4.15
N PRO A 87 8.20 -10.27 2.86
CA PRO A 87 8.39 -11.68 2.49
C PRO A 87 9.68 -12.31 3.02
N ASP A 88 10.73 -11.51 3.21
CA ASP A 88 12.01 -11.90 3.82
C ASP A 88 12.06 -11.71 5.35
N GLY A 89 10.93 -11.39 5.99
CA GLY A 89 10.80 -11.34 7.45
C GLY A 89 11.23 -10.04 8.13
N ARG A 90 11.55 -8.98 7.37
CA ARG A 90 11.77 -7.64 7.93
C ARG A 90 10.45 -7.01 8.38
N GLU A 91 10.55 -5.88 9.08
CA GLU A 91 9.38 -5.07 9.42
C GLU A 91 8.79 -4.40 8.16
N GLY A 92 7.48 -4.50 7.99
CA GLY A 92 6.73 -3.67 7.05
C GLY A 92 6.12 -2.44 7.70
N PHE A 93 5.30 -1.73 6.90
CA PHE A 93 4.77 -0.42 7.26
C PHE A 93 3.90 -0.41 8.52
N GLN A 94 3.20 -1.50 8.83
CA GLN A 94 2.45 -1.60 10.09
C GLN A 94 3.36 -1.36 11.30
N ASN A 95 4.50 -2.04 11.37
CA ASN A 95 5.45 -1.87 12.47
C ASN A 95 6.22 -0.55 12.37
N ILE A 96 6.66 -0.18 11.16
CA ILE A 96 7.48 1.02 10.94
C ILE A 96 6.71 2.28 11.34
N PHE A 97 5.45 2.43 10.93
CA PHE A 97 4.67 3.62 11.27
C PHE A 97 4.13 3.60 12.70
N LEU A 98 3.88 2.41 13.28
CA LEU A 98 3.58 2.29 14.70
C LEU A 98 4.75 2.77 15.58
N LYS A 99 5.98 2.41 15.22
CA LYS A 99 7.21 2.94 15.86
C LYS A 99 7.42 4.45 15.62
N ARG A 100 6.81 5.01 14.57
CA ARG A 100 6.74 6.45 14.32
C ARG A 100 5.52 7.10 14.96
N ASN A 101 4.94 6.48 15.99
CA ASN A 101 3.83 6.98 16.79
C ASN A 101 2.49 7.16 16.05
N PHE A 102 2.31 6.58 14.87
CA PHE A 102 0.98 6.54 14.26
C PHE A 102 0.17 5.39 14.86
N SER A 103 -1.10 5.66 15.19
CA SER A 103 -2.06 4.56 15.37
C SER A 103 -2.35 3.94 14.01
N ILE A 104 -2.30 2.61 13.93
CA ILE A 104 -2.45 1.87 12.67
C ILE A 104 -3.78 1.13 12.67
N TYR A 105 -4.51 1.22 11.57
CA TYR A 105 -5.74 0.48 11.29
C TYR A 105 -5.55 -0.26 9.97
N ASN A 106 -5.16 -1.53 10.05
CA ASN A 106 -4.91 -2.38 8.90
C ASN A 106 -6.23 -3.07 8.49
N MET A 107 -6.80 -2.61 7.38
CA MET A 107 -8.13 -3.02 6.95
C MET A 107 -8.04 -4.05 5.83
N THR A 108 -8.83 -5.11 5.97
CA THR A 108 -9.16 -6.06 4.90
C THR A 108 -10.54 -5.73 4.34
N HIS A 109 -10.61 -5.55 3.02
CA HIS A 109 -11.85 -5.22 2.31
C HIS A 109 -12.90 -6.33 2.46
N PRO A 110 -14.20 -6.01 2.34
CA PRO A 110 -15.25 -7.02 2.23
C PRO A 110 -14.92 -8.14 1.25
N ARG A 111 -15.32 -9.37 1.60
CA ARG A 111 -15.17 -10.56 0.77
C ARG A 111 -13.71 -10.98 0.53
N ARG A 112 -12.78 -10.59 1.40
CA ARG A 112 -11.34 -10.95 1.32
C ARG A 112 -10.82 -11.41 2.68
N GLY A 113 -9.93 -12.41 2.71
CA GLY A 113 -9.23 -12.82 3.93
C GLY A 113 -10.14 -12.98 5.16
N ASN A 114 -9.81 -12.31 6.26
CA ASN A 114 -10.61 -12.33 7.51
C ASN A 114 -12.03 -11.74 7.35
N ALA A 115 -12.26 -10.94 6.31
CA ALA A 115 -13.57 -10.41 5.92
C ALA A 115 -14.29 -11.29 4.88
N GLY A 116 -13.95 -12.59 4.84
CA GLY A 116 -14.42 -13.54 3.83
C GLY A 116 -15.90 -13.95 3.94
N ARG A 117 -16.65 -13.50 4.95
CA ARG A 117 -18.08 -13.82 5.10
C ARG A 117 -18.94 -12.98 4.15
N SER A 118 -18.99 -13.40 2.88
CA SER A 118 -19.72 -12.74 1.81
C SER A 118 -21.23 -13.04 1.85
N GLN A 119 -22.06 -12.06 1.48
CA GLN A 119 -23.49 -12.29 1.18
C GLN A 119 -23.69 -13.03 -0.16
N ILE A 120 -22.73 -12.89 -1.07
CA ILE A 120 -22.77 -13.50 -2.41
C ILE A 120 -21.49 -14.32 -2.59
N GLY A 121 -21.62 -15.63 -2.61
CA GLY A 121 -20.49 -16.53 -2.85
C GLY A 121 -20.03 -16.55 -4.30
N ILE A 122 -18.77 -16.90 -4.51
CA ILE A 122 -18.25 -17.39 -5.80
C ILE A 122 -17.57 -18.74 -5.60
N ASP A 123 -17.54 -19.55 -6.66
CA ASP A 123 -16.72 -20.76 -6.68
C ASP A 123 -15.26 -20.38 -6.82
N MET A 124 -14.45 -20.77 -5.83
CA MET A 124 -13.02 -20.50 -5.82
C MET A 124 -12.26 -21.73 -6.31
N GLN A 125 -11.46 -21.56 -7.36
CA GLN A 125 -10.56 -22.57 -7.88
C GLN A 125 -9.13 -22.02 -7.90
N PRO A 126 -8.09 -22.85 -7.75
CA PRO A 126 -6.72 -22.42 -7.99
C PRO A 126 -6.55 -21.87 -9.41
N ILE A 127 -5.86 -20.74 -9.54
CA ILE A 127 -5.46 -20.14 -10.81
C ILE A 127 -3.94 -20.19 -10.87
N TYR A 128 -3.39 -20.63 -12.00
CA TYR A 128 -1.95 -20.78 -12.22
C TYR A 128 -1.41 -19.56 -12.98
N ASP A 129 -1.38 -18.40 -12.32
CA ASP A 129 -1.02 -17.10 -12.92
C ASP A 129 0.13 -16.36 -12.20
N GLU A 130 0.85 -17.04 -11.31
CA GLU A 130 1.93 -16.44 -10.51
C GLU A 130 3.00 -15.75 -11.36
N GLN A 131 3.34 -16.30 -12.53
CA GLN A 131 4.32 -15.71 -13.47
C GLN A 131 3.84 -14.37 -14.05
N THR A 132 2.55 -14.26 -14.31
CA THR A 132 1.92 -13.01 -14.76
C THR A 132 2.00 -11.96 -13.66
N TRP A 133 1.67 -12.33 -12.41
CA TRP A 133 1.76 -11.42 -11.27
C TRP A 133 3.19 -11.02 -10.94
N TYR A 134 4.15 -11.94 -11.05
CA TYR A 134 5.57 -11.64 -10.89
C TYR A 134 6.03 -10.51 -11.83
N THR A 135 5.68 -10.62 -13.11
CA THR A 135 6.01 -9.60 -14.12
C THR A 135 5.23 -8.31 -13.88
N LYS A 136 3.92 -8.41 -13.61
CA LYS A 136 3.05 -7.27 -13.35
C LYS A 136 3.46 -6.49 -12.11
N TRP A 137 4.03 -7.13 -11.12
CA TRP A 137 4.54 -6.50 -9.92
C TRP A 137 5.98 -5.98 -10.05
N ARG A 138 6.53 -6.06 -11.27
CA ARG A 138 7.83 -5.52 -11.65
C ARG A 138 8.97 -6.07 -10.79
N ILE A 139 8.91 -7.36 -10.44
CA ILE A 139 10.07 -8.07 -9.87
C ILE A 139 11.11 -8.34 -10.96
N GLY A 140 10.63 -8.62 -12.17
CA GLY A 140 11.40 -8.82 -13.39
C GLY A 140 10.49 -9.29 -14.52
N VAL A 141 11.07 -9.85 -15.58
CA VAL A 141 10.32 -10.59 -16.60
C VAL A 141 10.52 -12.06 -16.30
N TYR A 142 9.48 -12.75 -15.80
CA TYR A 142 9.62 -14.12 -15.31
C TYR A 142 10.33 -15.03 -16.35
N PRO A 143 11.34 -15.83 -15.95
CA PRO A 143 11.77 -16.10 -14.57
C PRO A 143 12.87 -15.16 -14.04
N ASP A 144 13.32 -14.20 -14.85
CA ASP A 144 14.44 -13.33 -14.53
C ASP A 144 14.02 -12.18 -13.61
N TYR A 145 14.95 -11.71 -12.78
CA TYR A 145 14.78 -10.51 -11.97
C TYR A 145 15.27 -9.29 -12.77
N PHE A 146 14.68 -8.12 -12.53
CA PHE A 146 15.36 -6.89 -12.93
C PHE A 146 16.69 -6.76 -12.15
N GLU A 147 17.73 -6.27 -12.81
CA GLU A 147 19.09 -6.22 -12.26
C GLU A 147 19.17 -5.37 -10.98
N ASN A 148 18.46 -4.25 -10.97
CA ASN A 148 18.45 -3.29 -9.85
C ASN A 148 17.33 -3.52 -8.82
N VAL A 149 16.51 -4.56 -8.97
CA VAL A 149 15.29 -4.73 -8.18
C VAL A 149 15.55 -4.81 -6.67
N GLN A 150 14.73 -4.11 -5.89
CA GLN A 150 14.73 -4.09 -4.43
C GLN A 150 13.90 -5.25 -3.85
N PHE A 151 14.02 -6.44 -4.44
CA PHE A 151 13.32 -7.64 -4.01
C PHE A 151 14.32 -8.73 -3.59
N PRO A 152 14.10 -9.41 -2.45
CA PRO A 152 14.97 -10.51 -2.01
C PRO A 152 14.97 -11.67 -3.02
N ARG A 153 16.15 -12.15 -3.41
CA ARG A 153 16.32 -13.15 -4.48
C ARG A 153 16.38 -14.61 -4.00
N ASP A 154 16.23 -14.85 -2.70
CA ASP A 154 16.17 -16.21 -2.17
C ASP A 154 14.79 -16.85 -2.45
N LYS A 155 14.77 -18.18 -2.53
CA LYS A 155 13.55 -18.93 -2.87
C LYS A 155 12.45 -18.80 -1.82
N GLU A 156 12.81 -18.64 -0.55
CA GLU A 156 11.83 -18.59 0.53
C GLU A 156 11.07 -17.27 0.49
N SER A 157 11.74 -16.16 0.21
CA SER A 157 11.08 -14.86 0.07
C SER A 157 10.06 -14.86 -1.08
N LEU A 158 10.38 -15.45 -2.23
CA LEU A 158 9.40 -15.59 -3.33
C LEU A 158 8.25 -16.51 -2.93
N ASN A 159 8.52 -17.62 -2.24
CA ASN A 159 7.50 -18.53 -1.69
C ASN A 159 6.54 -17.79 -0.73
N GLN A 160 7.06 -16.99 0.20
CA GLN A 160 6.25 -16.17 1.10
C GLN A 160 5.43 -15.11 0.35
N PHE A 161 6.04 -14.49 -0.67
CA PHE A 161 5.38 -13.44 -1.46
C PHE A 161 4.21 -13.96 -2.30
N MET A 162 4.30 -15.18 -2.85
CA MET A 162 3.15 -15.80 -3.51
C MET A 162 2.09 -16.26 -2.51
N ARG A 163 2.48 -16.72 -1.32
CA ARG A 163 1.55 -17.14 -0.25
C ARG A 163 0.78 -16.01 0.43
N GLN A 164 1.18 -14.75 0.25
CA GLN A 164 0.39 -13.61 0.72
C GLN A 164 -0.75 -13.20 -0.23
N MET A 165 -0.94 -13.93 -1.33
CA MET A 165 -2.15 -13.81 -2.14
C MET A 165 -3.33 -14.50 -1.45
N THR A 166 -4.51 -13.91 -1.54
CA THR A 166 -5.78 -14.53 -1.12
C THR A 166 -6.89 -14.19 -2.11
N PRO A 167 -7.79 -15.14 -2.45
CA PRO A 167 -8.90 -14.89 -3.36
C PRO A 167 -9.96 -14.00 -2.72
N ASN A 168 -10.85 -13.45 -3.54
CA ASN A 168 -12.15 -12.99 -3.06
C ASN A 168 -13.07 -14.19 -2.77
N THR A 169 -13.93 -14.07 -1.78
CA THR A 169 -15.01 -15.04 -1.47
C THR A 169 -16.35 -14.67 -2.13
N GLY A 170 -16.39 -13.55 -2.86
CA GLY A 170 -17.53 -13.08 -3.64
C GLY A 170 -17.09 -12.15 -4.78
N PRO A 171 -18.00 -11.65 -5.63
CA PRO A 171 -17.62 -10.72 -6.70
C PRO A 171 -17.06 -9.42 -6.12
N THR A 172 -16.09 -8.81 -6.81
CA THR A 172 -15.60 -7.47 -6.46
C THR A 172 -16.74 -6.46 -6.61
N ASP A 173 -16.99 -5.69 -5.56
CA ASP A 173 -18.01 -4.64 -5.53
C ASP A 173 -17.40 -3.35 -4.97
N PHE A 174 -17.11 -2.41 -5.86
CA PHE A 174 -16.50 -1.14 -5.47
C PHE A 174 -17.43 -0.28 -4.61
N GLU A 175 -18.75 -0.33 -4.82
CA GLU A 175 -19.68 0.47 -4.02
C GLU A 175 -19.74 -0.06 -2.59
N LEU A 176 -19.86 -1.37 -2.43
CA LEU A 176 -19.76 -2.02 -1.12
C LEU A 176 -18.46 -1.66 -0.41
N ASN A 177 -17.31 -1.90 -1.05
CA ASN A 177 -16.00 -1.68 -0.44
C ASN A 177 -15.83 -0.21 -0.02
N THR A 178 -16.19 0.74 -0.89
CA THR A 178 -15.99 2.17 -0.64
C THR A 178 -16.93 2.72 0.42
N ASN A 179 -18.14 2.17 0.57
CA ASN A 179 -19.05 2.49 1.67
C ASN A 179 -18.50 2.00 3.01
N VAL A 180 -18.00 0.76 3.07
CA VAL A 180 -17.39 0.20 4.28
C VAL A 180 -16.12 0.96 4.67
N ILE A 181 -15.29 1.35 3.70
CA ILE A 181 -14.13 2.22 3.97
C ILE A 181 -14.61 3.58 4.51
N ALA A 182 -15.60 4.23 3.90
CA ALA A 182 -16.12 5.51 4.38
C ALA A 182 -16.62 5.42 5.84
N GLU A 183 -17.33 4.34 6.18
CA GLU A 183 -17.82 4.09 7.54
C GLU A 183 -16.67 3.96 8.55
N LEU A 184 -15.55 3.33 8.18
CA LEU A 184 -14.36 3.29 9.04
C LEU A 184 -13.80 4.70 9.30
N PHE A 185 -13.69 5.53 8.26
CA PHE A 185 -13.22 6.91 8.42
C PHE A 185 -14.19 7.76 9.27
N ASP A 186 -15.49 7.55 9.10
CA ASP A 186 -16.52 8.21 9.91
C ASP A 186 -16.46 7.78 11.38
N LYS A 187 -16.25 6.49 11.65
CA LYS A 187 -16.04 5.95 13.00
C LYS A 187 -14.81 6.55 13.68
N LEU A 188 -13.74 6.83 12.92
CA LEU A 188 -12.50 7.41 13.45
C LEU A 188 -12.57 8.94 13.60
N GLY A 189 -13.50 9.62 12.92
CA GLY A 189 -13.65 11.08 12.97
C GLY A 189 -12.54 11.86 12.27
N GLY A 190 -11.60 11.17 11.61
CA GLY A 190 -10.44 11.77 10.97
C GLY A 190 -9.27 10.80 10.88
N ALA A 191 -8.85 10.43 9.68
CA ALA A 191 -7.69 9.56 9.46
C ALA A 191 -6.96 9.88 8.16
N ILE A 192 -5.73 9.40 8.04
CA ILE A 192 -4.94 9.44 6.81
C ILE A 192 -5.10 8.10 6.11
N MET A 193 -5.47 8.13 4.83
CA MET A 193 -5.60 6.92 4.02
C MET A 193 -4.25 6.60 3.38
N MET A 194 -3.73 5.39 3.60
CA MET A 194 -2.60 4.85 2.86
C MET A 194 -3.05 3.64 2.06
N ALA A 195 -3.05 3.76 0.75
CA ALA A 195 -3.64 2.78 -0.15
C ALA A 195 -2.65 2.29 -1.19
N HIS A 196 -2.80 1.04 -1.62
CA HIS A 196 -1.94 0.41 -2.62
C HIS A 196 -2.74 -0.15 -3.78
N SER A 197 -2.29 0.12 -5.02
CA SER A 197 -2.85 -0.50 -6.24
C SER A 197 -4.38 -0.36 -6.34
N GLN A 198 -5.15 -1.45 -6.41
CA GLN A 198 -6.62 -1.39 -6.38
C GLN A 198 -7.19 -0.71 -5.12
N GLY A 199 -6.46 -0.72 -4.00
CA GLY A 199 -6.79 0.10 -2.83
C GLY A 199 -6.93 1.58 -3.19
N VAL A 200 -6.09 2.08 -4.09
CA VAL A 200 -6.14 3.47 -4.59
C VAL A 200 -7.38 3.71 -5.47
N MET A 201 -7.80 2.72 -6.26
CA MET A 201 -9.08 2.79 -6.99
C MET A 201 -10.27 2.97 -6.04
N HIS A 202 -10.25 2.29 -4.89
CA HIS A 202 -11.25 2.51 -3.84
C HIS A 202 -11.12 3.93 -3.25
N THR A 203 -9.91 4.43 -3.03
CA THR A 203 -9.68 5.79 -2.52
C THR A 203 -10.41 6.85 -3.34
N TRP A 204 -10.27 6.85 -4.67
CA TRP A 204 -10.93 7.84 -5.53
C TRP A 204 -12.45 7.83 -5.40
N LYS A 205 -13.03 6.65 -5.20
CA LYS A 205 -14.48 6.48 -5.01
C LYS A 205 -14.94 6.72 -3.57
N THR A 206 -14.05 6.63 -2.58
CA THR A 206 -14.38 6.90 -1.17
C THR A 206 -14.28 8.39 -0.84
N ILE A 207 -13.37 9.15 -1.46
CA ILE A 207 -13.20 10.59 -1.18
C ILE A 207 -14.53 11.37 -1.22
N PRO A 208 -15.41 11.19 -2.23
CA PRO A 208 -16.69 11.90 -2.26
C PRO A 208 -17.71 11.45 -1.18
N LYS A 209 -17.46 10.34 -0.49
CA LYS A 209 -18.40 9.71 0.45
C LYS A 209 -18.20 10.13 1.91
N THR A 210 -17.04 10.68 2.26
CA THR A 210 -16.74 11.10 3.63
C THR A 210 -15.79 12.29 3.69
N LYS A 211 -16.03 13.18 4.66
CA LYS A 211 -15.14 14.32 4.98
C LYS A 211 -14.03 13.99 5.98
N ASN A 212 -13.97 12.73 6.42
CA ASN A 212 -13.06 12.30 7.49
C ASN A 212 -11.72 11.77 6.97
N ILE A 213 -11.49 11.80 5.66
CA ILE A 213 -10.16 11.60 5.06
C ILE A 213 -9.38 12.92 5.18
N LYS A 214 -8.23 12.90 5.87
CA LYS A 214 -7.39 14.08 6.12
C LYS A 214 -6.23 14.22 5.14
N ALA A 215 -5.79 13.10 4.59
CA ALA A 215 -4.79 13.03 3.53
C ALA A 215 -4.84 11.65 2.86
N VAL A 216 -4.26 11.55 1.67
CA VAL A 216 -4.07 10.29 0.95
C VAL A 216 -2.60 10.08 0.62
N ILE A 217 -2.13 8.86 0.88
CA ILE A 217 -0.85 8.33 0.39
C ILE A 217 -1.19 7.14 -0.51
N ALA A 218 -1.02 7.31 -1.81
CA ALA A 218 -1.33 6.32 -2.82
C ALA A 218 -0.03 5.71 -3.38
N LEU A 219 0.18 4.42 -3.12
CA LEU A 219 1.34 3.67 -3.59
C LEU A 219 0.94 2.89 -4.84
N GLU A 220 1.63 3.15 -5.94
CA GLU A 220 1.46 2.44 -7.21
C GLU A 220 -0.02 2.39 -7.66
N GLY A 221 -0.66 3.55 -7.51
CA GLY A 221 -2.07 3.72 -7.83
C GLY A 221 -2.32 3.68 -9.32
N GLY A 222 -3.56 3.38 -9.68
CA GLY A 222 -4.05 3.42 -11.05
C GLY A 222 -5.53 3.13 -11.03
N GLY A 223 -6.19 3.21 -12.17
CA GLY A 223 -7.63 2.99 -12.23
C GLY A 223 -8.46 4.12 -11.64
N TYR A 224 -9.56 4.46 -12.31
CA TYR A 224 -10.56 5.46 -11.90
C TYR A 224 -9.99 6.84 -11.55
N PHE A 225 -8.88 7.25 -12.17
CA PHE A 225 -8.47 8.65 -12.15
C PHE A 225 -9.65 9.49 -12.66
N SER A 226 -10.22 10.29 -11.77
CA SER A 226 -11.49 10.96 -12.00
C SER A 226 -11.21 12.36 -12.54
N PHE A 227 -11.53 12.61 -13.81
CA PHE A 227 -11.40 13.92 -14.46
C PHE A 227 -12.78 14.61 -14.57
N PRO A 228 -12.86 15.94 -14.53
CA PRO A 228 -14.16 16.61 -14.52
C PRO A 228 -14.77 16.67 -15.95
N THR A 229 -16.07 16.44 -16.07
CA THR A 229 -16.78 16.37 -17.37
C THR A 229 -16.81 17.67 -18.16
N ASN A 230 -16.47 18.79 -17.54
CA ASN A 230 -16.37 20.10 -18.18
C ASN A 230 -14.96 20.44 -18.70
N GLU A 231 -14.00 19.54 -18.57
CA GLU A 231 -12.64 19.66 -19.10
C GLU A 231 -12.39 18.62 -20.21
N PRO A 232 -11.34 18.81 -21.04
CA PRO A 232 -10.91 17.78 -21.98
C PRO A 232 -10.57 16.45 -21.27
N ARG A 233 -10.80 15.34 -21.99
CA ARG A 233 -10.34 14.02 -21.55
C ARG A 233 -8.80 13.98 -21.49
N PRO A 234 -8.21 13.15 -20.60
CA PRO A 234 -6.77 12.95 -20.60
C PRO A 234 -6.31 12.37 -21.94
N VAL A 235 -5.08 12.71 -22.34
CA VAL A 235 -4.45 12.15 -23.54
C VAL A 235 -3.83 10.81 -23.16
N THR A 236 -4.42 9.70 -23.58
CA THR A 236 -3.96 8.37 -23.19
C THR A 236 -4.39 7.31 -24.20
N GLU A 237 -3.70 6.18 -24.20
CA GLU A 237 -4.06 4.97 -24.95
C GLU A 237 -5.20 4.19 -24.27
N ALA A 238 -5.46 4.44 -22.98
CA ALA A 238 -6.55 3.80 -22.27
C ALA A 238 -7.92 4.34 -22.71
N SER A 239 -8.92 3.46 -22.81
CA SER A 239 -10.31 3.89 -22.97
C SER A 239 -10.89 4.34 -21.62
N GLU A 240 -11.83 5.29 -21.67
CA GLU A 240 -12.62 5.69 -20.52
C GLU A 240 -13.30 4.46 -19.90
N GLY A 241 -13.24 4.33 -18.58
CA GLY A 241 -13.90 3.26 -17.84
C GLY A 241 -13.04 2.70 -16.72
N LEU A 242 -11.88 2.13 -17.04
CA LEU A 242 -11.02 1.48 -16.04
C LEU A 242 -9.91 2.40 -15.55
N GLU A 243 -9.00 2.85 -16.42
CA GLU A 243 -7.81 3.61 -16.00
C GLU A 243 -8.14 5.06 -15.63
N TYR A 244 -9.13 5.65 -16.31
CA TYR A 244 -9.73 6.94 -15.93
C TYR A 244 -11.24 6.93 -16.15
N ILE A 245 -11.94 7.85 -15.49
CA ILE A 245 -13.37 8.10 -15.65
C ILE A 245 -13.65 9.60 -15.65
N MET A 246 -14.76 10.00 -16.26
CA MET A 246 -15.25 11.37 -16.17
C MET A 246 -16.30 11.49 -15.04
N VAL A 247 -16.19 12.53 -14.20
CA VAL A 247 -17.10 12.79 -13.07
C VAL A 247 -17.63 14.22 -13.11
N SER A 248 -18.72 14.50 -12.38
CA SER A 248 -19.25 15.87 -12.31
C SER A 248 -18.22 16.83 -11.68
N PRO A 249 -18.24 18.13 -12.02
CA PRO A 249 -17.34 19.12 -11.40
C PRO A 249 -17.45 19.16 -9.87
N ASP A 250 -18.65 18.93 -9.33
CA ASP A 250 -18.87 18.88 -7.88
C ASP A 250 -18.17 17.69 -7.22
N ILE A 251 -18.21 16.51 -7.84
CA ILE A 251 -17.45 15.35 -7.37
C ILE A 251 -15.95 15.65 -7.50
N PHE A 252 -15.50 16.19 -8.63
CA PHE A 252 -14.09 16.50 -8.84
C PHE A 252 -13.54 17.48 -7.80
N LYS A 253 -14.33 18.48 -7.41
CA LYS A 253 -13.97 19.45 -6.36
C LYS A 253 -13.66 18.82 -5.01
N THR A 254 -14.14 17.62 -4.71
CA THR A 254 -13.79 16.92 -3.46
C THR A 254 -12.30 16.55 -3.43
N PHE A 255 -11.69 16.25 -4.58
CA PHE A 255 -10.26 15.94 -4.68
C PHE A 255 -9.37 17.16 -4.41
N THR A 256 -9.86 18.39 -4.60
CA THR A 256 -9.05 19.59 -4.35
C THR A 256 -8.94 19.95 -2.86
N GLN A 257 -9.68 19.26 -1.99
CA GLN A 257 -9.79 19.60 -0.56
C GLN A 257 -8.88 18.77 0.33
N ILE A 258 -8.18 17.78 -0.23
CA ILE A 258 -7.39 16.81 0.52
C ILE A 258 -5.97 16.81 -0.05
N PRO A 259 -4.92 16.97 0.78
CA PRO A 259 -3.54 16.81 0.33
C PRO A 259 -3.26 15.35 -0.01
N MET A 260 -2.61 15.10 -1.15
CA MET A 260 -2.34 13.75 -1.64
C MET A 260 -0.90 13.56 -2.10
N LEU A 261 -0.35 12.40 -1.78
CA LEU A 261 0.95 11.92 -2.22
C LEU A 261 0.77 10.64 -3.04
N LEU A 262 1.16 10.66 -4.30
CA LEU A 262 1.22 9.48 -5.17
C LEU A 262 2.68 9.07 -5.34
N ILE A 263 3.01 7.81 -5.10
CA ILE A 263 4.37 7.26 -5.23
C ILE A 263 4.38 6.10 -6.22
N TYR A 264 5.28 6.17 -7.19
CA TYR A 264 5.58 5.12 -8.17
C TYR A 264 7.05 4.75 -8.11
N GLY A 265 7.32 3.45 -8.20
CA GLY A 265 8.63 2.81 -8.14
C GLY A 265 9.38 2.88 -9.45
N ASP A 266 10.19 1.86 -9.70
CA ASP A 266 11.11 1.80 -10.83
C ASP A 266 10.66 0.73 -11.84
N ASN A 267 11.46 0.55 -12.89
CA ASN A 267 11.26 -0.42 -13.96
C ASN A 267 9.91 -0.24 -14.69
N ILE A 268 9.37 0.98 -14.67
CA ILE A 268 8.22 1.38 -15.50
C ILE A 268 8.75 1.74 -16.89
N PRO A 269 8.26 1.11 -17.97
CA PRO A 269 8.69 1.44 -19.34
C PRO A 269 8.50 2.93 -19.66
N THR A 270 9.50 3.55 -20.29
CA THR A 270 9.42 4.94 -20.75
C THR A 270 8.70 5.06 -22.10
N GLU A 271 8.68 3.98 -22.86
CA GLU A 271 8.00 3.83 -24.14
C GLU A 271 7.04 2.65 -24.08
N HIS A 272 6.18 2.52 -25.10
CA HIS A 272 5.25 1.39 -25.20
C HIS A 272 6.00 0.06 -25.09
N SER A 273 5.49 -0.85 -24.25
CA SER A 273 6.00 -2.19 -24.10
C SER A 273 5.00 -3.21 -24.63
N ASP A 274 5.49 -4.17 -25.42
CA ASP A 274 4.69 -5.32 -25.88
C ASP A 274 4.35 -6.30 -24.74
N ILE A 275 4.80 -6.05 -23.51
CA ILE A 275 4.44 -6.80 -22.29
C ILE A 275 3.34 -6.01 -21.56
N PRO A 276 2.05 -6.38 -21.69
CA PRO A 276 0.94 -5.60 -21.13
C PRO A 276 1.03 -5.43 -19.60
N GLU A 277 1.57 -6.44 -18.91
CA GLU A 277 1.80 -6.44 -17.46
C GLU A 277 2.74 -5.30 -17.01
N LEU A 278 3.63 -4.85 -17.88
CA LEU A 278 4.54 -3.73 -17.62
C LEU A 278 4.00 -2.41 -18.19
N ASP A 279 3.46 -2.43 -19.41
CA ASP A 279 3.00 -1.22 -20.11
C ASP A 279 1.88 -0.48 -19.37
N VAL A 280 1.02 -1.22 -18.66
CA VAL A 280 -0.04 -0.62 -17.83
C VAL A 280 0.50 0.39 -16.81
N TRP A 281 1.74 0.23 -16.34
CA TRP A 281 2.34 1.16 -15.38
C TRP A 281 2.81 2.46 -16.02
N ARG A 282 3.23 2.42 -17.30
CA ARG A 282 3.52 3.63 -18.08
C ARG A 282 2.26 4.47 -18.22
N ILE A 283 1.16 3.83 -18.63
CA ILE A 283 -0.16 4.46 -18.78
C ILE A 283 -0.61 5.08 -17.45
N ARG A 284 -0.50 4.34 -16.34
CA ARG A 284 -0.94 4.81 -15.02
C ARG A 284 -0.10 5.95 -14.47
N LEU A 285 1.23 5.91 -14.64
CA LEU A 285 2.10 7.00 -14.20
C LEU A 285 1.84 8.28 -15.00
N ASP A 286 1.65 8.16 -16.31
CA ASP A 286 1.29 9.30 -17.16
C ASP A 286 -0.08 9.90 -16.76
N LEU A 287 -1.10 9.06 -16.59
CA LEU A 287 -2.41 9.50 -16.10
C LEU A 287 -2.34 10.14 -14.70
N ALA A 288 -1.48 9.64 -13.81
CA ALA A 288 -1.28 10.22 -12.49
C ALA A 288 -0.73 11.64 -12.57
N TYR A 289 0.22 11.91 -13.48
CA TYR A 289 0.72 13.26 -13.72
C TYR A 289 -0.38 14.18 -14.28
N GLN A 290 -1.11 13.74 -15.31
CA GLN A 290 -2.21 14.52 -15.88
C GLN A 290 -3.32 14.82 -14.86
N TRP A 291 -3.64 13.83 -14.02
CA TRP A 291 -4.66 13.96 -12.98
C TRP A 291 -4.22 14.91 -11.86
N ALA A 292 -2.98 14.78 -11.39
CA ALA A 292 -2.41 15.70 -10.40
C ALA A 292 -2.41 17.14 -10.92
N ASP A 293 -2.04 17.35 -12.18
CA ASP A 293 -2.09 18.67 -12.82
C ASP A 293 -3.52 19.22 -12.89
N ALA A 294 -4.51 18.39 -13.25
CA ALA A 294 -5.91 18.79 -13.28
C ALA A 294 -6.42 19.21 -11.89
N VAL A 295 -6.08 18.46 -10.84
CA VAL A 295 -6.48 18.78 -9.45
C VAL A 295 -5.78 20.06 -8.97
N ASN A 296 -4.47 20.17 -9.20
CA ASN A 296 -3.65 21.31 -8.77
C ASN A 296 -4.04 22.62 -9.48
N LYS A 297 -4.40 22.56 -10.77
CA LYS A 297 -4.94 23.72 -11.52
C LYS A 297 -6.21 24.30 -10.90
N GLN A 298 -6.97 23.48 -10.17
CA GLN A 298 -8.18 23.89 -9.44
C GLN A 298 -7.92 24.18 -7.96
N GLY A 299 -6.65 24.37 -7.57
CA GLY A 299 -6.26 24.74 -6.21
C GLY A 299 -6.10 23.57 -5.24
N GLY A 300 -6.07 22.33 -5.74
CA GLY A 300 -5.73 21.16 -4.94
C GLY A 300 -4.24 21.02 -4.63
N ASP A 301 -3.88 19.96 -3.92
CA ASP A 301 -2.52 19.72 -3.42
C ASP A 301 -2.12 18.25 -3.61
N VAL A 302 -1.73 17.91 -4.84
CA VAL A 302 -1.28 16.58 -5.24
C VAL A 302 0.19 16.61 -5.59
N THR A 303 0.97 15.76 -4.93
CA THR A 303 2.38 15.51 -5.24
C THR A 303 2.54 14.13 -5.85
N VAL A 304 3.17 14.02 -7.02
CA VAL A 304 3.52 12.73 -7.65
C VAL A 304 5.03 12.54 -7.58
N ILE A 305 5.47 11.45 -6.94
CA ILE A 305 6.87 11.05 -6.86
C ILE A 305 7.06 9.79 -7.70
N HIS A 306 7.91 9.89 -8.72
CA HIS A 306 8.51 8.73 -9.37
C HIS A 306 9.89 8.52 -8.72
N LEU A 307 10.04 7.45 -7.94
CA LEU A 307 11.18 7.22 -7.04
C LEU A 307 12.56 7.39 -7.72
N PRO A 308 12.79 6.91 -8.97
CA PRO A 308 14.05 7.13 -9.66
C PRO A 308 14.40 8.61 -9.87
N LYS A 309 13.40 9.51 -9.99
CA LYS A 309 13.63 10.96 -10.15
C LYS A 309 14.19 11.61 -8.88
N ILE A 310 14.11 10.94 -7.73
CA ILE A 310 14.68 11.40 -6.45
C ILE A 310 15.85 10.55 -5.96
N GLY A 311 16.43 9.73 -6.85
CA GLY A 311 17.61 8.91 -6.54
C GLY A 311 17.32 7.61 -5.80
N ILE A 312 16.07 7.15 -5.76
CA ILE A 312 15.68 5.87 -5.19
C ILE A 312 15.35 4.90 -6.33
N PHE A 313 16.11 3.82 -6.45
CA PHE A 313 16.07 2.92 -7.60
C PHE A 313 15.68 1.48 -7.22
N GLY A 314 15.09 0.78 -8.18
CA GLY A 314 14.78 -0.65 -8.13
C GLY A 314 13.49 -1.03 -7.42
N ASN A 315 12.68 -0.06 -6.99
CA ASN A 315 11.43 -0.37 -6.30
C ASN A 315 10.43 -1.09 -7.21
N THR A 316 9.84 -2.15 -6.66
CA THR A 316 8.81 -2.96 -7.32
C THR A 316 7.45 -2.27 -7.19
N HIS A 317 6.38 -2.96 -7.60
CA HIS A 317 5.01 -2.59 -7.27
C HIS A 317 4.70 -2.61 -5.76
N PHE A 318 5.57 -3.15 -4.90
CA PHE A 318 5.38 -3.22 -3.45
C PHE A 318 6.46 -2.43 -2.69
N PRO A 319 6.53 -1.09 -2.86
CA PRO A 319 7.57 -0.28 -2.22
C PRO A 319 7.49 -0.28 -0.68
N MET A 320 6.37 -0.72 -0.10
CA MET A 320 6.20 -0.91 1.34
C MET A 320 6.91 -2.16 1.89
N SER A 321 7.23 -3.14 1.05
CA SER A 321 7.89 -4.39 1.46
C SER A 321 9.22 -4.67 0.74
N ASP A 322 9.61 -3.84 -0.21
CA ASP A 322 10.92 -3.86 -0.84
C ASP A 322 12.08 -3.75 0.18
N LEU A 323 13.29 -4.13 -0.23
CA LEU A 323 14.51 -4.12 0.59
C LEU A 323 14.82 -2.75 1.20
N ASN A 324 14.46 -1.67 0.47
CA ASN A 324 14.62 -0.28 0.89
C ASN A 324 13.32 0.34 1.45
N ASN A 325 12.37 -0.46 1.93
CA ASN A 325 11.07 0.07 2.43
C ASN A 325 11.19 1.14 3.52
N ILE A 326 12.26 1.13 4.32
CA ILE A 326 12.52 2.20 5.31
C ILE A 326 12.74 3.55 4.63
N ASP A 327 13.40 3.59 3.46
CA ASP A 327 13.61 4.82 2.69
C ASP A 327 12.28 5.36 2.16
N ILE A 328 11.40 4.45 1.70
CA ILE A 328 10.04 4.83 1.27
C ILE A 328 9.23 5.37 2.44
N ALA A 329 9.32 4.74 3.61
CA ALA A 329 8.69 5.25 4.82
C ALA A 329 9.25 6.64 5.19
N ASN A 330 10.54 6.91 4.98
CA ASN A 330 11.15 8.23 5.21
C ASN A 330 10.58 9.30 4.27
N VAL A 331 10.44 9.00 2.98
CA VAL A 331 9.79 9.90 2.00
C VAL A 331 8.38 10.25 2.46
N ILE A 332 7.60 9.26 2.89
CA ILE A 332 6.23 9.46 3.38
C ILE A 332 6.22 10.31 4.66
N SER A 333 7.08 10.01 5.63
CA SER A 333 7.14 10.79 6.88
C SER A 333 7.55 12.24 6.65
N GLN A 334 8.50 12.51 5.74
CA GLN A 334 8.88 13.88 5.39
C GLN A 334 7.71 14.64 4.76
N TRP A 335 6.94 13.99 3.89
CA TRP A 335 5.75 14.60 3.30
C TRP A 335 4.68 14.88 4.36
N LEU A 336 4.38 13.91 5.23
CA LEU A 336 3.44 14.08 6.34
C LEU A 336 3.81 15.25 7.25
N HIS A 337 5.10 15.36 7.59
CA HIS A 337 5.63 16.47 8.39
C HIS A 337 5.43 17.82 7.69
N LYS A 338 5.75 17.92 6.40
CA LYS A 338 5.53 19.13 5.60
C LYS A 338 4.05 19.54 5.55
N LYS A 339 3.13 18.59 5.70
CA LYS A 339 1.68 18.85 5.73
C LYS A 339 1.12 19.06 7.14
N ASN A 340 1.96 19.03 8.20
CA ASN A 340 1.53 19.08 9.60
C ASN A 340 0.53 17.98 9.95
N LEU A 341 0.78 16.77 9.45
CA LEU A 341 -0.05 15.58 9.66
C LEU A 341 0.60 14.54 10.56
N ASP A 342 1.72 14.90 11.18
CA ASP A 342 2.48 14.06 12.09
C ASP A 342 2.59 14.69 13.48
#